data_AF-A0A9D9Q7A5-F1
#
_entry.id   AF-A0A9D9Q7A5-F1
#
_cell.length_a   1.000
_cell.length_b   1.000
_cell.length_c   1.000
_cell.angle_alpha   90.00
_cell.angle_beta   90.00
_cell.angle_gamma   90.00
#
_symmetry.space_group_name_H-M   'P 1'
#
loop_
_entity.id
_entity.type
_entity.pdbx_description
1 polymer ?
#
loop_
_entity_poly.entity_id
_entity_poly.type
_entity_poly.pdbx_seq_one_letter_code
_entity_poly.pdbx_strand_id
1 'polypeptide(L)'
;MKRLTSIFLSALALILTACGEEEKGPETPKVPDTPSGLALHSSTETSLTFQWSAVAGAESYDWRLLKGGSEEQSGNVTTRNVVISNLAPGTEYSFNVRSVAAGGNSSWSSTLNVSTDKAEEQTPDNPPSGDSSRYEEFGIPESEEDGIARAFPGAEGCGMFTTGGRGGKVYHVTNLNDNGEGSLRWALGQSGARVIVFDVAGRIKLNSNLVINRNDVTIAGQTAPGDGICLSDYSVQVKADNVIIRYIRFRMGDEGAKAYKASMTEEQWKNLSAIPMEDCIWGREQSDIIIDHCSMSWCIDEVASFYDNDRFTMQYCILAESLNNSFHPKGAHGYGGIWGGHGATFSHNIIASHTSRTPRLCGSRYTGNPDGEKTELVNNVFYNWGPTNGGYAGEGGSFNFINNYYKPGPSTATKNSLVNRIFSPNADDGSNKNSKGVWGKFHLSGNYFDSDCPALNASQKSLLASVNSDNWNGLQPNGTPSGEIKSQQAFDISVNGSKVNSQSASDAYTTVLAQAGASLERDAVDTRIVNEIKAGSAAAGNKGILDSQTQVGGWPEYSATDAQTARVRDSDGDGLPDWFEDEFGLSKGNPSDGPAKTLDKHGRYTNLEMYLHYIIHTNQKQSQ
;
A
#
# COMPACT_ATOMS: atom_id res chain seq x y z
N MET A 1 5.18 68.47 -15.02
CA MET A 1 5.44 67.13 -15.60
C MET A 1 4.81 67.10 -17.00
N LYS A 2 5.58 67.49 -18.04
CA LYS A 2 6.02 66.65 -19.19
C LYS A 2 4.88 65.81 -19.83
N ARG A 3 4.19 66.29 -20.89
CA ARG A 3 4.48 66.22 -22.36
C ARG A 3 4.56 64.78 -22.93
N LEU A 4 3.67 64.41 -23.86
CA LEU A 4 3.86 64.25 -25.33
C LEU A 4 2.60 63.53 -25.93
N THR A 5 1.79 64.09 -26.86
CA THR A 5 1.87 64.11 -28.36
C THR A 5 2.07 62.73 -29.03
N SER A 6 1.44 62.29 -30.13
CA SER A 6 0.44 62.84 -31.09
C SER A 6 0.18 61.81 -32.26
N ILE A 7 -0.68 62.19 -33.25
CA ILE A 7 -0.70 61.85 -34.71
C ILE A 7 -1.53 60.60 -35.16
N PHE A 8 -2.76 60.76 -35.75
CA PHE A 8 -3.19 61.05 -37.17
C PHE A 8 -3.50 59.75 -37.98
N LEU A 9 -4.33 59.65 -39.04
CA LEU A 9 -4.88 60.58 -40.05
C LEU A 9 -6.07 59.92 -40.82
N SER A 10 -6.97 60.75 -41.36
CA SER A 10 -7.71 60.69 -42.66
C SER A 10 -8.66 59.51 -42.99
N ALA A 11 -9.97 59.69 -43.20
CA ALA A 11 -10.74 60.49 -44.18
C ALA A 11 -11.10 59.70 -45.47
N LEU A 12 -12.39 59.64 -45.82
CA LEU A 12 -13.03 60.21 -47.03
C LEU A 12 -14.40 59.56 -47.29
N ALA A 13 -15.39 60.36 -47.68
CA ALA A 13 -16.74 59.96 -48.09
C ALA A 13 -16.97 60.32 -49.57
N LEU A 14 -17.67 59.47 -50.34
CA LEU A 14 -18.67 59.85 -51.38
C LEU A 14 -19.36 58.64 -52.06
N ILE A 15 -20.68 58.53 -51.87
CA ILE A 15 -21.79 58.46 -52.86
C ILE A 15 -21.86 57.38 -53.99
N LEU A 16 -23.00 56.64 -53.94
CA LEU A 16 -23.81 55.90 -54.95
C LEU A 16 -23.15 54.87 -55.89
N THR A 17 -23.69 53.63 -55.94
CA THR A 17 -24.72 53.16 -56.91
C THR A 17 -25.04 51.69 -56.64
N ALA A 18 -26.32 51.32 -56.66
CA ALA A 18 -26.82 49.96 -56.44
C ALA A 18 -26.55 49.03 -57.64
N CYS A 19 -26.23 47.77 -57.34
CA CYS A 19 -26.48 46.60 -58.21
C CYS A 19 -26.88 45.43 -57.30
N GLY A 20 -27.98 44.76 -57.66
CA GLY A 20 -28.80 43.92 -56.79
C GLY A 20 -28.09 42.76 -56.11
N GLU A 21 -28.33 42.65 -54.80
CA GLU A 21 -28.56 41.37 -54.16
C GLU A 21 -30.04 41.34 -53.80
N GLU A 22 -30.75 40.29 -54.18
CA GLU A 22 -32.09 40.02 -53.70
C GLU A 22 -32.04 39.98 -52.16
N GLU A 23 -32.59 41.00 -51.50
CA GLU A 23 -32.92 40.89 -50.09
C GLU A 23 -33.94 39.76 -49.96
N LYS A 24 -33.46 38.57 -49.59
CA LYS A 24 -34.29 37.59 -48.90
C LYS A 24 -34.85 38.33 -47.68
N GLY A 25 -36.12 38.72 -47.76
CA GLY A 25 -36.87 39.19 -46.60
C GLY A 25 -36.66 38.22 -45.43
N PRO A 26 -36.78 38.67 -44.17
CA PRO A 26 -36.43 37.86 -43.00
C PRO A 26 -37.06 36.49 -43.15
N GLU A 27 -36.24 35.47 -43.42
CA GLU A 27 -36.74 34.11 -43.56
C GLU A 27 -37.38 33.80 -42.21
N THR A 28 -38.71 33.66 -42.22
CA THR A 28 -39.46 33.24 -41.04
C THR A 28 -38.74 32.02 -40.47
N PRO A 29 -38.28 32.07 -39.21
CA PRO A 29 -37.47 31.00 -38.64
C PRO A 29 -38.17 29.66 -38.86
N LYS A 30 -37.56 28.79 -39.67
CA LYS A 30 -38.17 27.54 -40.10
C LYS A 30 -38.04 26.51 -38.98
N VAL A 31 -39.12 25.78 -38.70
CA VAL A 31 -39.08 24.61 -37.81
C VAL A 31 -38.08 23.59 -38.39
N PRO A 32 -37.10 23.11 -37.61
CA PRO A 32 -36.11 22.15 -38.09
C PRO A 32 -36.75 20.78 -38.39
N ASP A 33 -36.06 19.95 -39.18
CA ASP A 33 -36.54 18.59 -39.48
C ASP A 33 -36.46 17.68 -38.24
N THR A 34 -37.30 16.64 -38.18
CA THR A 34 -37.25 15.65 -37.10
C THR A 34 -35.93 14.87 -37.15
N PRO A 35 -35.21 14.66 -36.03
CA PRO A 35 -33.96 13.90 -36.02
C PRO A 35 -34.13 12.48 -36.59
N SER A 36 -33.15 12.06 -37.38
CA SER A 36 -33.08 10.72 -37.99
C SER A 36 -31.83 9.98 -37.51
N GLY A 37 -31.75 8.67 -37.79
CA GLY A 37 -30.59 7.86 -37.36
C GLY A 37 -30.49 7.68 -35.84
N LEU A 38 -31.60 7.83 -35.12
CA LEU A 38 -31.65 7.58 -33.68
C LEU A 38 -31.31 6.11 -33.42
N ALA A 39 -30.24 5.87 -32.66
CA ALA A 39 -29.78 4.56 -32.27
C ALA A 39 -29.28 4.54 -30.82
N LEU A 40 -29.35 3.36 -30.19
CA LEU A 40 -28.65 3.08 -28.96
C LEU A 40 -27.17 2.90 -29.29
N HIS A 41 -26.30 3.65 -28.61
CA HIS A 41 -24.85 3.55 -28.74
C HIS A 41 -24.26 2.54 -27.75
N SER A 42 -24.70 2.60 -26.50
CA SER A 42 -24.30 1.65 -25.46
C SER A 42 -25.39 1.52 -24.38
N SER A 43 -25.37 0.38 -23.70
CA SER A 43 -26.21 0.06 -22.54
C SER A 43 -25.29 -0.41 -21.41
N THR A 44 -25.68 -0.12 -20.17
CA THR A 44 -25.16 -0.74 -18.95
C THR A 44 -26.35 -1.12 -18.06
N GLU A 45 -26.10 -1.72 -16.90
CA GLU A 45 -27.15 -2.00 -15.92
C GLU A 45 -27.90 -0.74 -15.45
N THR A 46 -27.25 0.43 -15.44
CA THR A 46 -27.83 1.65 -14.86
C THR A 46 -27.76 2.87 -15.76
N SER A 47 -27.34 2.71 -17.02
CA SER A 47 -27.27 3.81 -17.98
C SER A 47 -27.52 3.38 -19.42
N LEU A 48 -28.03 4.32 -20.23
CA LEU A 48 -28.23 4.17 -21.67
C LEU A 48 -27.61 5.38 -22.38
N THR A 49 -26.85 5.12 -23.46
CA THR A 49 -26.29 6.16 -24.32
C THR A 49 -26.98 6.14 -25.67
N PHE A 50 -27.56 7.25 -26.09
CA PHE A 50 -28.22 7.39 -27.39
C PHE A 50 -27.45 8.34 -28.30
N GLN A 51 -27.55 8.12 -29.61
CA GLN A 51 -26.97 8.98 -30.63
C GLN A 51 -27.91 9.17 -31.83
N TRP A 52 -27.82 10.30 -32.53
CA TRP A 52 -28.62 10.59 -33.73
C TRP A 52 -27.85 11.46 -34.75
N SER A 53 -28.37 11.55 -35.97
CA SER A 53 -27.80 12.38 -37.03
C SER A 53 -28.02 13.87 -36.78
N ALA A 54 -27.08 14.70 -37.23
CA ALA A 54 -27.20 16.15 -37.17
C ALA A 54 -28.41 16.64 -38.01
N VAL A 55 -29.19 17.56 -37.48
CA VAL A 55 -30.28 18.25 -38.20
C VAL A 55 -29.82 19.65 -38.57
N ALA A 56 -29.91 20.00 -39.86
CA ALA A 56 -29.56 21.33 -40.33
C ALA A 56 -30.48 22.41 -39.71
N GLY A 57 -29.88 23.46 -39.16
CA GLY A 57 -30.62 24.55 -38.51
C GLY A 57 -31.10 24.27 -37.09
N ALA A 58 -30.84 23.09 -36.52
CA ALA A 58 -31.10 22.80 -35.11
C ALA A 58 -30.05 23.46 -34.21
N GLU A 59 -30.48 24.20 -33.19
CA GLU A 59 -29.63 24.83 -32.17
C GLU A 59 -29.38 23.87 -31.00
N SER A 60 -30.35 23.01 -30.69
CA SER A 60 -30.25 21.97 -29.66
C SER A 60 -31.24 20.84 -29.93
N TYR A 61 -31.25 19.85 -29.05
CA TYR A 61 -32.14 18.70 -29.10
C TYR A 61 -32.77 18.45 -27.73
N ASP A 62 -34.10 18.45 -27.68
CA ASP A 62 -34.83 17.93 -26.52
C ASP A 62 -34.90 16.41 -26.63
N TRP A 63 -34.68 15.72 -25.52
CA TRP A 63 -34.82 14.28 -25.41
C TRP A 63 -35.72 13.93 -24.23
N ARG A 64 -36.36 12.76 -24.33
CA ARG A 64 -37.12 12.17 -23.24
C ARG A 64 -36.95 10.65 -23.23
N LEU A 65 -36.87 10.10 -22.02
CA LEU A 65 -36.87 8.69 -21.72
C LEU A 65 -38.15 8.38 -20.93
N LEU A 66 -38.91 7.40 -21.40
CA LEU A 66 -40.16 6.96 -20.78
C LEU A 66 -40.03 5.54 -20.24
N LYS A 67 -40.66 5.28 -19.09
CA LYS A 67 -40.82 3.94 -18.51
C LYS A 67 -42.32 3.63 -18.43
N GLY A 68 -42.76 2.55 -19.08
CA GLY A 68 -44.18 2.19 -19.13
C GLY A 68 -45.09 3.29 -19.70
N GLY A 69 -44.58 4.11 -20.61
CA GLY A 69 -45.32 5.23 -21.24
C GLY A 69 -45.36 6.53 -20.42
N SER A 70 -44.79 6.57 -19.22
CA SER A 70 -44.63 7.79 -18.42
C SER A 70 -43.21 8.35 -18.58
N GLU A 71 -43.06 9.67 -18.68
CA GLU A 71 -41.73 10.31 -18.75
C GLU A 71 -40.97 10.08 -17.43
N GLU A 72 -39.84 9.38 -17.51
CA GLU A 72 -38.95 9.07 -16.38
C GLU A 72 -37.89 10.18 -16.24
N GLN A 73 -37.26 10.55 -17.35
CA GLN A 73 -36.25 11.60 -17.41
C GLN A 73 -36.34 12.32 -18.76
N SER A 74 -35.99 13.61 -18.78
CA SER A 74 -35.88 14.40 -20.00
C SER A 74 -34.81 15.47 -19.86
N GLY A 75 -34.39 16.05 -20.98
CA GLY A 75 -33.39 17.09 -20.98
C GLY A 75 -33.17 17.71 -22.36
N ASN A 76 -32.22 18.62 -22.42
CA ASN A 76 -31.79 19.28 -23.65
C ASN A 76 -30.27 19.18 -23.79
N VAL A 77 -29.81 18.90 -25.01
CA VAL A 77 -28.37 18.84 -25.34
C VAL A 77 -28.09 19.58 -26.65
N THR A 78 -26.92 20.20 -26.76
CA THR A 78 -26.40 20.76 -28.02
C THR A 78 -25.55 19.74 -28.80
N THR A 79 -25.25 18.60 -28.18
CA THR A 79 -24.57 17.45 -28.78
C THR A 79 -25.56 16.54 -29.52
N ARG A 80 -25.01 15.56 -30.25
CA ARG A 80 -25.77 14.55 -31.02
C ARG A 80 -25.90 13.22 -30.29
N ASN A 81 -25.66 13.25 -28.98
CA ASN A 81 -25.74 12.12 -28.09
C ASN A 81 -26.14 12.57 -26.69
N VAL A 82 -26.64 11.63 -25.90
CA VAL A 82 -26.92 11.80 -24.48
C VAL A 82 -26.64 10.51 -23.73
N VAL A 83 -26.05 10.62 -22.54
CA VAL A 83 -25.93 9.53 -21.56
C VAL A 83 -26.97 9.77 -20.47
N ILE A 84 -27.81 8.78 -20.22
CA ILE A 84 -28.86 8.84 -19.19
C ILE A 84 -28.51 7.80 -18.13
N SER A 85 -28.24 8.25 -16.91
CA SER A 85 -27.78 7.40 -15.80
C SER A 85 -28.86 7.23 -14.71
N ASN A 86 -28.54 6.44 -13.69
CA ASN A 86 -29.44 6.12 -12.56
C ASN A 86 -30.73 5.41 -12.98
N LEU A 87 -30.64 4.56 -14.00
CA LEU A 87 -31.74 3.72 -14.48
C LEU A 87 -31.79 2.40 -13.73
N ALA A 88 -32.95 1.76 -13.70
CA ALA A 88 -33.11 0.44 -13.08
C ALA A 88 -32.55 -0.65 -14.01
N PRO A 89 -31.79 -1.64 -13.51
CA PRO A 89 -31.32 -2.77 -14.33
C PRO A 89 -32.45 -3.58 -14.97
N GLY A 90 -32.17 -4.14 -16.15
CA GLY A 90 -33.07 -5.02 -16.91
C GLY A 90 -34.42 -4.40 -17.26
N THR A 91 -34.50 -3.08 -17.28
CA THR A 91 -35.77 -2.35 -17.39
C THR A 91 -35.91 -1.81 -18.80
N GLU A 92 -37.08 -2.04 -19.41
CA GLU A 92 -37.40 -1.48 -20.71
C GLU A 92 -37.77 0.00 -20.61
N TYR A 93 -37.18 0.79 -21.50
CA TYR A 93 -37.41 2.22 -21.67
C TYR A 93 -37.70 2.55 -23.13
N SER A 94 -38.41 3.64 -23.35
CA SER A 94 -38.69 4.21 -24.66
C SER A 94 -38.03 5.58 -24.77
N PHE A 95 -37.26 5.82 -25.83
CA PHE A 95 -36.56 7.09 -26.04
C PHE A 95 -37.06 7.82 -27.29
N ASN A 96 -37.21 9.14 -27.18
CA ASN A 96 -37.45 10.04 -28.32
C ASN A 96 -36.52 11.25 -28.22
N VAL A 97 -36.21 11.81 -29.39
CA VAL A 97 -35.50 13.08 -29.51
C VAL A 97 -36.18 13.97 -30.54
N ARG A 98 -36.15 15.29 -30.35
CA ARG A 98 -36.58 16.28 -31.34
C ARG A 98 -35.55 17.39 -31.45
N SER A 99 -35.46 18.01 -32.61
CA SER A 99 -34.64 19.20 -32.85
C SER A 99 -35.37 20.47 -32.39
N VAL A 100 -34.59 21.43 -31.90
CA VAL A 100 -35.05 22.72 -31.37
C VAL A 100 -34.29 23.82 -32.10
N ALA A 101 -34.99 24.83 -32.59
CA ALA A 101 -34.42 26.04 -33.18
C ALA A 101 -35.31 27.26 -32.87
N ALA A 102 -34.86 28.47 -33.18
CA ALA A 102 -35.66 29.69 -33.01
C ALA A 102 -37.04 29.65 -33.71
N GLY A 103 -37.19 28.86 -34.77
CA GLY A 103 -38.46 28.65 -35.48
C GLY A 103 -39.46 27.72 -34.82
N GLY A 104 -39.09 27.10 -33.71
CA GLY A 104 -39.89 26.12 -32.98
C GLY A 104 -39.24 24.73 -32.99
N ASN A 105 -39.97 23.77 -32.41
CA ASN A 105 -39.48 22.41 -32.22
C ASN A 105 -40.07 21.50 -33.28
N SER A 106 -39.27 20.55 -33.78
CA SER A 106 -39.79 19.51 -34.65
C SER A 106 -40.73 18.56 -33.91
N SER A 107 -41.38 17.68 -34.67
CA SER A 107 -42.04 16.52 -34.07
C SER A 107 -41.01 15.62 -33.38
N TRP A 108 -41.46 14.85 -32.40
CA TRP A 108 -40.61 13.80 -31.81
C TRP A 108 -40.23 12.76 -32.86
N SER A 109 -38.99 12.25 -32.78
CA SER A 109 -38.53 11.10 -33.55
C SER A 109 -39.44 9.89 -33.34
N SER A 110 -39.30 8.89 -34.21
CA SER A 110 -39.79 7.55 -33.89
C SER A 110 -39.27 7.10 -32.52
N THR A 111 -40.11 6.38 -31.77
CA THR A 111 -39.75 5.84 -30.46
C THR A 111 -38.76 4.69 -30.63
N LEU A 112 -37.65 4.78 -29.91
CA LEU A 112 -36.68 3.70 -29.80
C LEU A 112 -36.88 3.00 -28.45
N ASN A 113 -37.36 1.76 -28.48
CA ASN A 113 -37.47 0.94 -27.28
C ASN A 113 -36.14 0.22 -27.05
N VAL A 114 -35.62 0.32 -25.83
CA VAL A 114 -34.36 -0.30 -25.40
C VAL A 114 -34.52 -0.80 -23.99
N SER A 115 -33.60 -1.64 -23.52
CA SER A 115 -33.53 -2.00 -22.11
C SER A 115 -32.14 -1.69 -21.58
N THR A 116 -32.05 -1.26 -20.32
CA THR A 116 -30.80 -1.39 -19.58
C THR A 116 -30.42 -2.87 -19.51
N ASP A 117 -29.13 -3.13 -19.36
CA ASP A 117 -28.67 -4.50 -19.17
C ASP A 117 -29.28 -5.05 -17.89
N LYS A 118 -29.65 -6.33 -17.91
CA LYS A 118 -30.16 -6.97 -16.68
C LYS A 118 -29.05 -6.95 -15.65
N ALA A 119 -29.40 -6.69 -14.38
CA ALA A 119 -28.53 -7.08 -13.29
C ALA A 119 -28.27 -8.58 -13.48
N GLU A 120 -27.01 -8.99 -13.53
CA GLU A 120 -26.67 -10.39 -13.67
C GLU A 120 -27.32 -11.17 -12.52
N GLU A 121 -28.37 -11.94 -12.82
CA GLU A 121 -28.73 -13.06 -11.97
C GLU A 121 -27.54 -14.00 -12.02
N GLN A 122 -26.90 -14.23 -10.88
CA GLN A 122 -25.97 -15.35 -10.70
C GLN A 122 -26.73 -16.66 -10.88
N THR A 123 -27.05 -17.01 -12.11
CA THR A 123 -27.12 -18.40 -12.52
C THR A 123 -25.69 -18.86 -12.77
N PRO A 124 -25.31 -20.07 -12.32
CA PRO A 124 -24.00 -20.63 -12.61
C PRO A 124 -23.96 -20.97 -14.10
N ASP A 125 -23.78 -19.95 -14.94
CA ASP A 125 -23.30 -20.18 -16.29
C ASP A 125 -21.86 -20.64 -16.13
N ASN A 126 -21.66 -21.87 -16.60
CA ASN A 126 -20.37 -22.50 -16.68
C ASN A 126 -19.32 -21.47 -17.09
N PRO A 127 -18.14 -21.50 -16.46
CA PRO A 127 -17.03 -20.74 -16.98
C PRO A 127 -16.87 -21.09 -18.47
N PRO A 128 -16.27 -20.23 -19.33
CA PRO A 128 -15.58 -20.79 -20.50
C PRO A 128 -14.80 -21.97 -19.94
N SER A 129 -14.78 -23.13 -20.60
CA SER A 129 -14.22 -24.39 -20.08
C SER A 129 -12.71 -24.32 -19.77
N GLY A 130 -12.30 -23.38 -18.93
CA GLY A 130 -11.17 -23.32 -18.05
C GLY A 130 -11.62 -24.13 -16.86
N ASP A 131 -11.08 -25.33 -16.85
CA ASP A 131 -11.20 -26.33 -15.84
C ASP A 131 -11.24 -25.72 -14.43
N SER A 132 -12.35 -25.93 -13.69
CA SER A 132 -12.45 -25.57 -12.27
C SER A 132 -11.40 -26.31 -11.43
N SER A 133 -10.67 -27.30 -11.98
CA SER A 133 -9.48 -27.87 -11.36
C SER A 133 -8.35 -26.86 -11.16
N ARG A 134 -8.28 -25.80 -11.96
CA ARG A 134 -7.16 -24.84 -11.89
C ARG A 134 -7.28 -23.86 -10.72
N TYR A 135 -8.43 -23.80 -10.06
CA TYR A 135 -8.56 -22.99 -8.85
C TYR A 135 -7.59 -23.47 -7.74
N GLU A 136 -7.42 -24.78 -7.60
CA GLU A 136 -6.42 -25.36 -6.68
C GLU A 136 -4.98 -24.97 -7.07
N GLU A 137 -4.72 -24.62 -8.35
CA GLU A 137 -3.40 -24.18 -8.81
C GLU A 137 -3.00 -22.82 -8.22
N PHE A 138 -3.97 -21.93 -7.96
CA PHE A 138 -3.70 -20.63 -7.34
C PHE A 138 -3.37 -20.76 -5.85
N GLY A 139 -3.78 -21.84 -5.19
CA GLY A 139 -3.44 -22.09 -3.78
C GLY A 139 -3.96 -21.01 -2.83
N ILE A 140 -5.20 -20.56 -3.03
CA ILE A 140 -5.87 -19.74 -2.02
C ILE A 140 -6.02 -20.60 -0.74
N PRO A 141 -5.65 -20.10 0.45
CA PRO A 141 -5.73 -20.92 1.65
C PRO A 141 -7.17 -21.35 1.93
N GLU A 142 -7.40 -22.61 2.32
CA GLU A 142 -8.75 -23.14 2.62
C GLU A 142 -9.49 -22.30 3.68
N SER A 143 -8.76 -21.74 4.66
CA SER A 143 -9.32 -20.85 5.67
C SER A 143 -9.92 -19.56 5.10
N GLU A 144 -9.66 -19.28 3.83
CA GLU A 144 -10.12 -18.11 3.09
C GLU A 144 -11.21 -18.44 2.08
N GLU A 145 -11.77 -19.65 2.12
CA GLU A 145 -12.92 -20.07 1.31
C GLU A 145 -14.26 -19.55 1.88
N ASP A 146 -14.22 -18.49 2.69
CA ASP A 146 -15.34 -17.88 3.39
C ASP A 146 -16.11 -16.83 2.55
N GLY A 147 -15.70 -16.62 1.30
CA GLY A 147 -16.30 -15.62 0.41
C GLY A 147 -15.89 -14.17 0.73
N ILE A 148 -15.01 -13.94 1.71
CA ILE A 148 -14.58 -12.59 2.09
C ILE A 148 -13.30 -12.23 1.33
N ALA A 149 -13.30 -11.04 0.72
CA ALA A 149 -12.13 -10.49 0.04
C ALA A 149 -11.15 -9.93 1.07
N ARG A 150 -9.95 -10.52 1.14
CA ARG A 150 -8.81 -9.96 1.89
C ARG A 150 -8.01 -9.01 0.99
N ALA A 151 -6.97 -8.38 1.52
CA ALA A 151 -6.06 -7.52 0.74
C ALA A 151 -5.37 -8.30 -0.39
N PHE A 152 -5.00 -9.53 -0.08
CA PHE A 152 -4.54 -10.58 -0.97
C PHE A 152 -4.72 -11.91 -0.23
N PRO A 153 -4.72 -13.07 -0.90
CA PRO A 153 -4.78 -14.34 -0.19
C PRO A 153 -3.58 -14.51 0.76
N GLY A 154 -3.83 -14.88 2.02
CA GLY A 154 -2.82 -14.93 3.09
C GLY A 154 -2.55 -13.60 3.80
N ALA A 155 -3.34 -12.55 3.55
CA ALA A 155 -3.31 -11.33 4.36
C ALA A 155 -3.99 -11.58 5.73
N GLU A 156 -3.32 -11.19 6.80
CA GLU A 156 -3.73 -11.41 8.18
C GLU A 156 -3.80 -10.09 8.97
N GLY A 157 -4.33 -10.13 10.19
CA GLY A 157 -4.33 -9.01 11.10
C GLY A 157 -5.30 -7.88 10.76
N CYS A 158 -5.24 -6.79 11.52
CA CYS A 158 -6.21 -5.70 11.46
C CYS A 158 -6.28 -4.97 10.10
N GLY A 159 -5.22 -5.04 9.30
CA GLY A 159 -5.14 -4.46 7.96
C GLY A 159 -5.55 -5.42 6.84
N MET A 160 -5.94 -6.66 7.15
CA MET A 160 -6.20 -7.70 6.15
C MET A 160 -7.32 -7.40 5.16
N PHE A 161 -8.16 -6.40 5.40
CA PHE A 161 -9.25 -6.01 4.50
C PHE A 161 -8.93 -4.78 3.65
N THR A 162 -7.71 -4.25 3.74
CA THR A 162 -7.21 -3.15 2.90
C THR A 162 -7.36 -3.54 1.43
N THR A 163 -7.99 -2.72 0.59
CA THR A 163 -8.19 -3.07 -0.84
C THR A 163 -7.06 -2.55 -1.72
N GLY A 164 -6.29 -1.57 -1.25
CA GLY A 164 -5.27 -0.90 -2.03
C GLY A 164 -5.82 -0.38 -3.34
N GLY A 165 -5.13 -0.70 -4.43
CA GLY A 165 -5.49 -0.31 -5.79
C GLY A 165 -6.43 -1.25 -6.54
N ARG A 166 -7.09 -2.23 -5.89
CA ARG A 166 -7.95 -3.24 -6.54
C ARG A 166 -8.90 -2.63 -7.58
N GLY A 167 -8.89 -3.19 -8.80
CA GLY A 167 -9.72 -2.74 -9.92
C GLY A 167 -9.37 -1.34 -10.46
N GLY A 168 -8.33 -0.71 -9.91
CA GLY A 168 -7.81 0.57 -10.33
C GLY A 168 -6.92 0.48 -11.57
N LYS A 169 -6.37 1.62 -11.98
CA LYS A 169 -5.49 1.70 -13.14
C LYS A 169 -4.12 1.10 -12.86
N VAL A 170 -3.56 0.37 -13.81
CA VAL A 170 -2.20 -0.15 -13.71
C VAL A 170 -1.17 0.87 -14.21
N TYR A 171 -0.07 1.00 -13.48
CA TYR A 171 1.08 1.81 -13.85
C TYR A 171 2.36 0.98 -13.76
N HIS A 172 3.08 0.92 -14.87
CA HIS A 172 4.35 0.20 -14.96
C HIS A 172 5.51 1.12 -14.61
N VAL A 173 6.36 0.65 -13.72
CA VAL A 173 7.69 1.23 -13.48
C VAL A 173 8.66 0.61 -14.48
N THR A 174 9.08 1.42 -15.45
CA THR A 174 9.90 1.02 -16.60
C THR A 174 11.34 1.52 -16.53
N ASN A 175 11.67 2.33 -15.52
CA ASN A 175 13.02 2.82 -15.31
C ASN A 175 13.32 3.06 -13.82
N LEU A 176 14.62 3.08 -13.50
CA LEU A 176 15.15 3.24 -12.15
C LEU A 176 15.41 4.70 -11.75
N ASN A 177 14.97 5.66 -12.56
CA ASN A 177 15.15 7.08 -12.23
C ASN A 177 14.29 7.42 -11.01
N ASP A 178 14.75 8.37 -10.20
CA ASP A 178 14.00 8.87 -9.04
C ASP A 178 12.69 9.59 -9.42
N ASN A 179 12.61 10.15 -10.64
CA ASN A 179 11.46 10.92 -11.11
C ASN A 179 11.34 10.87 -12.65
N GLY A 180 10.21 11.35 -13.17
CA GLY A 180 9.85 11.31 -14.59
C GLY A 180 8.93 10.14 -14.93
N GLU A 181 8.24 10.21 -16.06
CA GLU A 181 7.34 9.14 -16.51
C GLU A 181 8.05 7.77 -16.54
N GLY A 182 7.34 6.72 -16.14
CA GLY A 182 7.89 5.38 -15.95
C GLY A 182 8.71 5.17 -14.67
N SER A 183 8.93 6.19 -13.82
CA SER A 183 9.51 6.01 -12.49
C SER A 183 8.44 5.66 -11.44
N LEU A 184 8.87 5.02 -10.35
CA LEU A 184 8.02 4.76 -9.19
C LEU A 184 7.40 6.04 -8.62
N ARG A 185 8.18 7.13 -8.52
CA ARG A 185 7.68 8.41 -8.01
C ARG A 185 6.58 9.00 -8.88
N TRP A 186 6.72 8.91 -10.20
CA TRP A 186 5.68 9.38 -11.12
C TRP A 186 4.42 8.52 -11.01
N ALA A 187 4.54 7.19 -10.93
CA ALA A 187 3.40 6.28 -10.74
C ALA A 187 2.66 6.54 -9.42
N LEU A 188 3.39 6.81 -8.34
CA LEU A 188 2.81 7.18 -7.05
C LEU A 188 2.08 8.52 -7.07
N GLY A 189 2.49 9.45 -7.94
CA GLY A 189 1.86 10.76 -8.11
C GLY A 189 0.53 10.74 -8.89
N GLN A 190 0.16 9.60 -9.48
CA GLN A 190 -1.06 9.46 -10.25
C GLN A 190 -2.30 9.46 -9.36
N SER A 191 -3.44 9.87 -9.95
CA SER A 191 -4.72 9.99 -9.22
C SER A 191 -5.57 8.73 -9.39
N GLY A 192 -6.45 8.49 -8.42
CA GLY A 192 -7.36 7.35 -8.40
C GLY A 192 -6.72 6.07 -7.87
N ALA A 193 -7.57 5.05 -7.70
CA ALA A 193 -7.15 3.71 -7.34
C ALA A 193 -6.16 3.18 -8.37
N ARG A 194 -5.04 2.62 -7.91
CA ARG A 194 -3.97 2.20 -8.82
C ARG A 194 -3.11 1.06 -8.29
N VAL A 195 -2.72 0.18 -9.20
CA VAL A 195 -1.74 -0.88 -8.95
C VAL A 195 -0.45 -0.51 -9.67
N ILE A 196 0.66 -0.49 -8.94
CA ILE A 196 1.98 -0.20 -9.46
C ILE A 196 2.73 -1.53 -9.59
N VAL A 197 3.09 -1.86 -10.82
CA VAL A 197 3.88 -3.03 -11.21
C VAL A 197 5.23 -2.60 -11.76
N PHE A 198 6.16 -3.53 -11.92
CA PHE A 198 7.56 -3.26 -12.26
C PHE A 198 8.04 -4.11 -13.43
N ASP A 199 8.58 -3.44 -14.45
CA ASP A 199 9.16 -4.07 -15.64
C ASP A 199 10.70 -4.15 -15.55
N VAL A 200 11.27 -3.58 -14.49
CA VAL A 200 12.71 -3.48 -14.27
C VAL A 200 13.09 -4.00 -12.89
N ALA A 201 14.32 -4.53 -12.78
CA ALA A 201 14.99 -4.82 -11.52
C ALA A 201 16.05 -3.76 -11.28
N GLY A 202 16.31 -3.42 -10.01
CA GLY A 202 17.39 -2.49 -9.70
C GLY A 202 17.26 -1.70 -8.42
N ARG A 203 18.32 -0.94 -8.14
CA ARG A 203 18.34 0.07 -7.09
C ARG A 203 17.80 1.39 -7.64
N ILE A 204 16.69 1.86 -7.09
CA ILE A 204 16.19 3.22 -7.28
C ILE A 204 16.83 4.11 -6.22
N LYS A 205 17.82 4.89 -6.65
CA LYS A 205 18.50 5.86 -5.79
C LYS A 205 17.63 7.11 -5.66
N LEU A 206 17.04 7.34 -4.49
CA LEU A 206 16.18 8.48 -4.26
C LEU A 206 17.00 9.77 -4.12
N ASN A 207 16.50 10.89 -4.65
CA ASN A 207 17.12 12.20 -4.46
C ASN A 207 16.39 13.06 -3.41
N SER A 208 15.23 12.59 -2.95
CA SER A 208 14.39 13.21 -1.92
C SER A 208 13.44 12.16 -1.35
N ASN A 209 12.79 12.47 -0.23
CA ASN A 209 11.80 11.56 0.36
C ASN A 209 10.75 11.14 -0.67
N LEU A 210 10.48 9.83 -0.74
CA LEU A 210 9.42 9.28 -1.58
C LEU A 210 8.14 9.27 -0.75
N VAL A 211 7.19 10.16 -1.09
CA VAL A 211 5.97 10.33 -0.31
C VAL A 211 4.80 9.67 -1.05
N ILE A 212 4.18 8.70 -0.40
CA ILE A 212 2.92 8.08 -0.83
C ILE A 212 1.79 8.90 -0.21
N ASN A 213 1.24 9.85 -0.97
CA ASN A 213 0.24 10.83 -0.49
C ASN A 213 -1.06 10.83 -1.30
N ARG A 214 -1.30 9.76 -2.04
CA ARG A 214 -2.53 9.50 -2.80
C ARG A 214 -3.05 8.15 -2.38
N ASN A 215 -4.27 8.12 -1.86
CA ASN A 215 -4.95 6.93 -1.36
C ASN A 215 -5.10 5.84 -2.45
N ASP A 216 -5.55 4.66 -2.03
CA ASP A 216 -5.98 3.56 -2.88
C ASP A 216 -4.85 3.06 -3.79
N VAL A 217 -3.76 2.57 -3.19
CA VAL A 217 -2.57 2.14 -3.95
C VAL A 217 -2.05 0.79 -3.51
N THR A 218 -1.76 -0.05 -4.49
CA THR A 218 -0.98 -1.29 -4.31
C THR A 218 0.37 -1.12 -4.99
N ILE A 219 1.46 -1.30 -4.24
CA ILE A 219 2.83 -1.40 -4.78
C ILE A 219 3.21 -2.87 -4.78
N ALA A 220 3.19 -3.50 -5.96
CA ALA A 220 3.39 -4.94 -6.12
C ALA A 220 4.83 -5.26 -6.51
N GLY A 221 5.78 -5.17 -5.56
CA GLY A 221 7.20 -5.41 -5.81
C GLY A 221 7.52 -6.82 -6.34
N GLN A 222 6.65 -7.80 -6.09
CA GLN A 222 6.80 -9.18 -6.57
C GLN A 222 6.71 -9.32 -8.09
N THR A 223 6.22 -8.31 -8.82
CA THR A 223 6.19 -8.35 -10.29
C THR A 223 7.54 -8.02 -10.92
N ALA A 224 8.45 -7.39 -10.17
CA ALA A 224 9.74 -7.00 -10.70
C ALA A 224 10.50 -8.24 -11.19
N PRO A 225 11.14 -8.20 -12.37
CA PRO A 225 11.94 -9.31 -12.84
C PRO A 225 13.21 -9.47 -11.99
N GLY A 226 13.90 -10.60 -12.15
CA GLY A 226 15.23 -10.81 -11.56
C GLY A 226 15.25 -10.58 -10.04
N ASP A 227 16.26 -9.86 -9.56
CA ASP A 227 16.50 -9.66 -8.12
C ASP A 227 15.50 -8.68 -7.46
N GLY A 228 14.61 -8.05 -8.22
CA GLY A 228 13.59 -7.13 -7.74
C GLY A 228 14.07 -5.68 -7.50
N ILE A 229 13.36 -4.95 -6.63
CA ILE A 229 13.54 -3.50 -6.41
C ILE A 229 14.08 -3.18 -5.02
N CYS A 230 15.09 -2.31 -4.99
CA CYS A 230 15.61 -1.71 -3.76
C CYS A 230 15.56 -0.19 -3.82
N LEU A 231 14.97 0.44 -2.81
CA LEU A 231 14.99 1.89 -2.60
C LEU A 231 16.12 2.26 -1.63
N SER A 232 16.81 3.37 -1.90
CA SER A 232 17.92 3.83 -1.06
C SER A 232 17.97 5.35 -0.90
N ASP A 233 18.87 5.80 -0.01
CA ASP A 233 19.32 7.18 0.25
C ASP A 233 18.33 8.10 0.98
N TYR A 234 17.03 8.00 0.72
CA TYR A 234 16.01 8.81 1.39
C TYR A 234 14.87 7.99 1.98
N SER A 235 14.14 8.59 2.91
CA SER A 235 12.99 7.98 3.56
C SER A 235 11.82 7.77 2.60
N VAL A 236 11.08 6.68 2.81
CA VAL A 236 9.75 6.49 2.23
C VAL A 236 8.70 6.85 3.28
N GLN A 237 7.70 7.64 2.90
CA GLN A 237 6.68 8.15 3.82
C GLN A 237 5.28 7.75 3.35
N VAL A 238 4.58 6.95 4.15
CA VAL A 238 3.17 6.59 3.93
C VAL A 238 2.30 7.65 4.59
N LYS A 239 1.69 8.51 3.76
CA LYS A 239 0.80 9.62 4.13
C LYS A 239 -0.51 9.54 3.34
N ALA A 240 -1.01 8.33 3.19
CA ALA A 240 -2.21 8.00 2.46
C ALA A 240 -2.92 6.83 3.14
N ASP A 241 -4.23 6.77 2.96
CA ASP A 241 -5.07 5.66 3.40
C ASP A 241 -5.19 4.59 2.30
N ASN A 242 -5.57 3.37 2.68
CA ASN A 242 -5.81 2.25 1.78
C ASN A 242 -4.57 1.89 0.93
N VAL A 243 -3.51 1.43 1.60
CA VAL A 243 -2.18 1.20 1.02
C VAL A 243 -1.73 -0.25 1.22
N ILE A 244 -1.36 -0.91 0.12
CA ILE A 244 -0.72 -2.22 0.11
C ILE A 244 0.71 -2.05 -0.41
N ILE A 245 1.73 -2.52 0.33
CA ILE A 245 3.13 -2.55 -0.15
C ILE A 245 3.69 -3.96 0.07
N ARG A 246 4.18 -4.59 -1.01
CA ARG A 246 4.71 -5.95 -0.95
C ARG A 246 6.05 -6.11 -1.67
N TYR A 247 6.94 -6.96 -1.13
CA TYR A 247 8.19 -7.40 -1.78
C TYR A 247 9.13 -6.27 -2.24
N ILE A 248 9.14 -5.14 -1.53
CA ILE A 248 10.08 -4.03 -1.77
C ILE A 248 11.18 -4.05 -0.70
N ARG A 249 12.40 -3.69 -1.10
CA ARG A 249 13.50 -3.44 -0.17
C ARG A 249 13.69 -1.95 0.08
N PHE A 250 13.77 -1.57 1.34
CA PHE A 250 14.08 -0.22 1.82
C PHE A 250 15.42 -0.26 2.52
N ARG A 251 16.51 -0.02 1.78
CA ARG A 251 17.87 -0.02 2.32
C ARG A 251 18.42 1.39 2.24
N MET A 252 18.13 2.22 3.24
CA MET A 252 18.39 3.66 3.14
C MET A 252 19.89 3.97 3.06
N GLY A 253 20.69 3.35 3.93
CA GLY A 253 22.13 3.59 4.05
C GLY A 253 22.46 5.02 4.46
N ASP A 254 23.76 5.32 4.50
CA ASP A 254 24.27 6.59 5.03
C ASP A 254 24.75 7.61 3.98
N GLU A 255 24.78 7.24 2.69
CA GLU A 255 25.35 8.08 1.62
C GLU A 255 24.62 9.42 1.47
N GLY A 256 23.27 9.39 1.47
CA GLY A 256 22.44 10.59 1.39
C GLY A 256 22.67 11.53 2.59
N ALA A 257 22.66 10.98 3.80
CA ALA A 257 22.89 11.73 5.03
C ALA A 257 24.30 12.32 5.11
N LYS A 258 25.31 11.57 4.63
CA LYS A 258 26.69 12.04 4.50
C LYS A 258 26.80 13.23 3.56
N ALA A 259 26.16 13.17 2.39
CA ALA A 259 26.13 14.28 1.44
C ALA A 259 25.40 15.50 2.02
N TYR A 260 24.29 15.29 2.72
CA TYR A 260 23.55 16.34 3.40
C TYR A 260 24.42 17.05 4.46
N LYS A 261 25.09 16.29 5.34
CA LYS A 261 26.03 16.86 6.33
C LYS A 261 27.15 17.66 5.67
N ALA A 262 27.72 17.17 4.57
CA ALA A 262 28.81 17.85 3.85
C ALA A 262 28.38 19.19 3.23
N SER A 263 27.07 19.42 3.04
CA SER A 263 26.52 20.69 2.54
C SER A 263 26.37 21.78 3.61
N MET A 264 26.67 21.47 4.88
CA MET A 264 26.43 22.35 6.04
C MET A 264 27.71 22.64 6.82
N THR A 265 27.71 23.72 7.60
CA THR A 265 28.75 23.97 8.61
C THR A 265 28.53 23.09 9.85
N GLU A 266 29.58 22.87 10.63
CA GLU A 266 29.50 22.12 11.89
C GLU A 266 28.53 22.77 12.90
N GLU A 267 28.44 24.11 12.91
CA GLU A 267 27.49 24.84 13.74
C GLU A 267 26.05 24.60 13.32
N GLN A 268 25.76 24.60 12.01
CA GLN A 268 24.44 24.26 11.51
C GLN A 268 24.06 22.82 11.88
N TRP A 269 24.99 21.86 11.69
CA TRP A 269 24.77 20.45 12.03
C TRP A 269 24.43 20.23 13.50
N LYS A 270 25.21 20.82 14.42
CA LYS A 270 24.99 20.66 15.87
C LYS A 270 23.69 21.23 16.38
N ASN A 271 23.09 22.17 15.63
CA ASN A 271 21.82 22.80 15.98
C ASN A 271 20.62 22.11 15.31
N LEU A 272 20.82 21.09 14.48
CA LEU A 272 19.73 20.31 13.91
C LEU A 272 19.17 19.32 14.93
N SER A 273 17.85 19.20 14.93
CA SER A 273 17.13 18.17 15.68
C SER A 273 16.80 16.95 14.82
N ALA A 274 16.88 17.07 13.50
CA ALA A 274 16.57 16.01 12.54
C ALA A 274 17.21 16.30 11.16
N ILE A 275 17.30 15.28 10.30
CA ILE A 275 17.65 15.40 8.87
C ILE A 275 16.49 14.91 7.97
N PRO A 276 16.47 15.24 6.66
CA PRO A 276 15.37 14.79 5.81
C PRO A 276 15.28 13.27 5.60
N MET A 277 16.37 12.52 5.79
CA MET A 277 16.47 11.06 5.60
C MET A 277 16.86 10.37 6.92
N GLU A 278 15.87 9.99 7.72
CA GLU A 278 16.08 9.40 9.06
C GLU A 278 15.63 7.95 9.08
N ASP A 279 14.33 7.75 8.88
CA ASP A 279 13.72 6.43 8.87
C ASP A 279 13.78 5.80 7.47
N CYS A 280 13.90 4.47 7.36
CA CYS A 280 13.79 3.84 6.03
C CYS A 280 12.37 3.99 5.48
N ILE A 281 11.38 3.66 6.30
CA ILE A 281 9.97 3.81 5.97
C ILE A 281 9.15 4.12 7.23
N TRP A 282 8.17 5.02 7.11
CA TRP A 282 7.25 5.28 8.21
C TRP A 282 5.87 5.73 7.74
N GLY A 283 4.87 5.56 8.59
CA GLY A 283 3.50 6.04 8.37
C GLY A 283 2.75 6.18 9.70
N ARG A 284 2.06 7.30 9.87
CA ARG A 284 1.28 7.57 11.10
C ARG A 284 0.01 8.33 10.78
N GLU A 285 -1.00 8.18 11.64
CA GLU A 285 -2.30 8.87 11.50
C GLU A 285 -2.99 8.56 10.15
N GLN A 286 -2.78 7.34 9.63
CA GLN A 286 -3.41 6.83 8.40
C GLN A 286 -4.27 5.60 8.70
N SER A 287 -5.11 5.20 7.74
CA SER A 287 -6.02 4.07 7.85
C SER A 287 -5.81 3.02 6.76
N ASP A 288 -6.10 1.76 7.08
CA ASP A 288 -6.18 0.65 6.11
C ASP A 288 -4.85 0.46 5.37
N ILE A 289 -3.85 -0.06 6.09
CA ILE A 289 -2.50 -0.25 5.56
C ILE A 289 -2.05 -1.68 5.83
N ILE A 290 -1.50 -2.32 4.80
CA ILE A 290 -0.75 -3.57 4.94
C ILE A 290 0.63 -3.47 4.28
N ILE A 291 1.65 -3.79 5.08
CA ILE A 291 3.04 -3.94 4.63
C ILE A 291 3.40 -5.41 4.78
N ASP A 292 3.67 -6.09 3.66
CA ASP A 292 3.89 -7.53 3.64
C ASP A 292 5.19 -7.87 2.90
N HIS A 293 5.96 -8.82 3.42
CA HIS A 293 7.16 -9.33 2.74
C HIS A 293 8.16 -8.23 2.27
N CYS A 294 8.30 -7.15 3.04
CA CYS A 294 9.28 -6.10 2.75
C CYS A 294 10.55 -6.29 3.58
N SER A 295 11.71 -5.90 3.04
CA SER A 295 12.98 -5.91 3.77
C SER A 295 13.48 -4.50 3.99
N MET A 296 13.85 -4.18 5.22
CA MET A 296 14.15 -2.81 5.65
C MET A 296 15.45 -2.83 6.46
N SER A 297 16.41 -1.98 6.09
CA SER A 297 17.69 -1.89 6.80
C SER A 297 18.41 -0.56 6.64
N TRP A 298 19.38 -0.35 7.53
CA TRP A 298 20.36 0.74 7.43
C TRP A 298 19.73 2.15 7.49
N CYS A 299 18.77 2.35 8.40
CA CYS A 299 18.25 3.68 8.75
C CYS A 299 19.28 4.50 9.53
N ILE A 300 19.04 5.80 9.64
CA ILE A 300 19.80 6.73 10.49
C ILE A 300 19.12 6.98 11.84
N ASP A 301 17.78 6.93 11.90
CA ASP A 301 17.01 6.90 13.15
C ASP A 301 16.31 5.54 13.28
N GLU A 302 15.19 5.29 12.59
CA GLU A 302 14.40 4.06 12.76
C GLU A 302 14.17 3.25 11.48
N VAL A 303 14.24 1.93 11.56
CA VAL A 303 14.09 1.08 10.37
C VAL A 303 12.65 1.11 9.87
N ALA A 304 11.67 0.92 10.74
CA ALA A 304 10.27 1.11 10.33
C ALA A 304 9.36 1.57 11.47
N SER A 305 8.75 2.72 11.30
CA SER A 305 7.88 3.34 12.30
C SER A 305 6.44 3.44 11.79
N PHE A 306 5.54 2.66 12.38
CA PHE A 306 4.11 2.65 12.07
C PHE A 306 3.28 2.70 13.34
N TYR A 307 2.74 3.87 13.65
CA TYR A 307 2.03 4.12 14.90
C TYR A 307 0.92 5.14 14.73
N ASP A 308 -0.03 5.16 15.67
CA ASP A 308 -1.24 5.99 15.61
C ASP A 308 -2.07 5.78 14.33
N ASN A 309 -1.87 4.65 13.63
CA ASN A 309 -2.68 4.26 12.48
C ASN A 309 -3.96 3.58 12.94
N ASP A 310 -4.91 3.38 12.03
CA ASP A 310 -6.15 2.66 12.23
C ASP A 310 -6.22 1.50 11.22
N ARG A 311 -6.55 0.28 11.66
CA ARG A 311 -6.55 -0.93 10.80
C ARG A 311 -5.22 -1.14 10.06
N PHE A 312 -4.18 -1.40 10.82
CA PHE A 312 -2.81 -1.56 10.32
C PHE A 312 -2.33 -3.02 10.41
N THR A 313 -1.59 -3.49 9.41
CA THR A 313 -0.79 -4.72 9.53
C THR A 313 0.61 -4.58 8.93
N MET A 314 1.60 -5.06 9.66
CA MET A 314 2.92 -5.39 9.13
C MET A 314 3.16 -6.88 9.33
N GLN A 315 3.30 -7.62 8.22
CA GLN A 315 3.49 -9.06 8.27
C GLN A 315 4.68 -9.53 7.43
N TYR A 316 5.35 -10.60 7.88
CA TYR A 316 6.44 -11.25 7.13
C TYR A 316 7.54 -10.29 6.66
N CYS A 317 7.81 -9.19 7.38
CA CYS A 317 8.85 -8.23 7.01
C CYS A 317 10.17 -8.52 7.74
N ILE A 318 11.29 -8.09 7.17
CA ILE A 318 12.59 -8.02 7.85
C ILE A 318 12.89 -6.57 8.17
N LEU A 319 13.12 -6.28 9.45
CA LEU A 319 13.62 -5.01 9.93
C LEU A 319 14.94 -5.29 10.63
N ALA A 320 16.05 -4.82 10.07
CA ALA A 320 17.35 -5.18 10.62
C ALA A 320 18.39 -4.08 10.45
N GLU A 321 19.38 -4.09 11.35
CA GLU A 321 20.64 -3.35 11.18
C GLU A 321 20.44 -1.84 10.96
N SER A 322 19.74 -1.19 11.88
CA SER A 322 19.80 0.28 12.00
C SER A 322 21.25 0.76 12.18
N LEU A 323 21.61 1.92 11.64
CA LEU A 323 22.96 2.46 11.77
C LEU A 323 23.08 3.29 13.05
N ASN A 324 23.98 2.90 13.95
CA ASN A 324 24.07 3.46 15.29
C ASN A 324 24.88 4.75 15.35
N ASN A 325 26.21 4.73 15.20
CA ASN A 325 27.05 5.94 15.18
C ASN A 325 27.19 6.48 13.76
N SER A 326 26.06 6.78 13.13
CA SER A 326 26.02 7.30 11.77
C SER A 326 25.77 8.81 11.75
N PHE A 327 24.99 9.30 10.80
CA PHE A 327 24.74 10.72 10.54
C PHE A 327 23.48 11.26 11.24
N HIS A 328 23.15 10.79 12.45
CA HIS A 328 22.06 11.38 13.22
C HIS A 328 22.57 12.61 14.01
N PRO A 329 21.94 13.81 13.92
CA PRO A 329 22.44 15.03 14.56
C PRO A 329 22.57 14.95 16.08
N LYS A 330 21.76 14.11 16.73
CA LYS A 330 21.78 13.90 18.19
C LYS A 330 22.79 12.83 18.65
N GLY A 331 23.66 12.34 17.77
CA GLY A 331 24.58 11.24 18.04
C GLY A 331 23.94 9.86 17.85
N ALA A 332 24.47 8.84 18.53
CA ALA A 332 24.13 7.44 18.26
C ALA A 332 22.60 7.13 18.31
N HIS A 333 22.01 6.70 17.19
CA HIS A 333 20.56 6.47 17.01
C HIS A 333 20.27 5.23 16.12
N GLY A 334 20.70 4.05 16.54
CA GLY A 334 20.41 2.81 15.81
C GLY A 334 19.13 2.13 16.29
N TYR A 335 17.95 2.53 15.83
CA TYR A 335 16.66 2.06 16.36
C TYR A 335 15.84 1.18 15.40
N GLY A 336 15.07 0.25 15.97
CA GLY A 336 14.19 -0.64 15.21
C GLY A 336 12.94 0.07 14.67
N GLY A 337 12.10 0.58 15.57
CA GLY A 337 10.89 1.30 15.18
C GLY A 337 9.95 1.67 16.32
N ILE A 338 9.08 2.65 16.07
CA ILE A 338 7.90 2.94 16.91
C ILE A 338 6.68 2.29 16.30
N TRP A 339 6.00 1.44 17.08
CA TRP A 339 4.84 0.66 16.66
C TRP A 339 3.61 0.98 17.51
N GLY A 340 2.41 0.96 16.93
CA GLY A 340 1.16 1.18 17.67
C GLY A 340 -0.04 1.46 16.76
N GLY A 341 -1.18 1.77 17.37
CA GLY A 341 -2.38 2.19 16.66
C GLY A 341 -3.68 1.60 17.18
N HIS A 342 -4.77 1.93 16.49
CA HIS A 342 -6.14 1.53 16.75
C HIS A 342 -6.47 0.29 15.92
N GLY A 343 -6.24 -0.90 16.49
CA GLY A 343 -6.28 -2.14 15.72
C GLY A 343 -5.04 -2.23 14.82
N ALA A 344 -3.91 -2.52 15.43
CA ALA A 344 -2.63 -2.70 14.74
C ALA A 344 -2.05 -4.09 15.01
N THR A 345 -1.72 -4.81 13.95
CA THR A 345 -1.11 -6.15 14.02
C THR A 345 0.30 -6.11 13.47
N PHE A 346 1.26 -6.60 14.24
CA PHE A 346 2.62 -6.87 13.78
C PHE A 346 2.86 -8.38 13.91
N SER A 347 2.85 -9.10 12.80
CA SER A 347 2.95 -10.57 12.83
C SER A 347 4.07 -11.13 11.96
N HIS A 348 4.68 -12.23 12.38
CA HIS A 348 5.65 -12.97 11.55
C HIS A 348 6.85 -12.14 11.04
N ASN A 349 7.20 -11.04 11.69
CA ASN A 349 8.33 -10.19 11.28
C ASN A 349 9.64 -10.63 11.94
N ILE A 350 10.76 -10.36 11.30
CA ILE A 350 12.09 -10.36 11.92
C ILE A 350 12.42 -8.92 12.35
N ILE A 351 12.83 -8.75 13.61
CA ILE A 351 13.41 -7.49 14.10
C ILE A 351 14.77 -7.76 14.73
N ALA A 352 15.84 -7.26 14.11
CA ALA A 352 17.20 -7.76 14.35
C ALA A 352 18.28 -6.68 14.45
N SER A 353 19.13 -6.79 15.48
CA SER A 353 20.38 -6.02 15.60
C SER A 353 20.18 -4.49 15.62
N HIS A 354 19.31 -4.02 16.52
CA HIS A 354 19.14 -2.61 16.84
C HIS A 354 19.61 -2.30 18.26
N THR A 355 20.03 -1.07 18.53
CA THR A 355 20.47 -0.70 19.88
C THR A 355 19.32 -0.41 20.83
N SER A 356 18.15 -0.05 20.32
CA SER A 356 16.93 0.25 21.08
C SER A 356 15.69 0.19 20.17
N ARG A 357 14.50 0.45 20.74
CA ARG A 357 13.20 0.46 20.07
C ARG A 357 12.97 -0.84 19.28
N THR A 358 12.98 -1.98 19.98
CA THR A 358 12.70 -3.30 19.40
C THR A 358 11.43 -3.97 19.96
N PRO A 359 10.23 -3.42 19.69
CA PRO A 359 9.93 -2.04 19.26
C PRO A 359 9.78 -1.08 20.45
N ARG A 360 9.72 0.24 20.20
CA ARG A 360 9.05 1.15 21.14
C ARG A 360 7.55 1.11 20.84
N LEU A 361 6.70 0.81 21.82
CA LEU A 361 5.25 0.96 21.61
C LEU A 361 4.85 2.42 21.80
N CYS A 362 4.07 2.96 20.85
CA CYS A 362 3.67 4.37 20.86
C CYS A 362 2.86 4.70 22.10
N GLY A 363 1.90 3.83 22.41
CA GLY A 363 0.88 4.11 23.39
C GLY A 363 -0.11 5.14 22.88
N SER A 364 -1.08 5.49 23.71
CA SER A 364 -2.07 6.52 23.41
C SER A 364 -1.55 7.95 23.65
N ARG A 365 -0.24 8.16 23.80
CA ARG A 365 0.33 9.46 24.23
C ARG A 365 -0.07 10.63 23.33
N TYR A 366 -0.21 10.39 22.02
CA TYR A 366 -0.59 11.40 21.04
C TYR A 366 -2.10 11.49 20.80
N THR A 367 -2.85 10.44 21.12
CA THR A 367 -4.31 10.38 20.93
C THR A 367 -5.04 10.83 22.19
N GLY A 368 -4.48 10.60 23.38
CA GLY A 368 -5.15 10.76 24.66
C GLY A 368 -6.23 9.70 24.89
N ASN A 369 -6.25 8.63 24.09
CA ASN A 369 -7.30 7.62 24.09
C ASN A 369 -6.74 6.21 24.37
N PRO A 370 -6.50 5.84 25.64
CA PRO A 370 -5.99 4.51 26.00
C PRO A 370 -6.89 3.34 25.56
N ASP A 371 -8.21 3.53 25.48
CA ASP A 371 -9.12 2.46 25.07
C ASP A 371 -9.08 2.18 23.56
N GLY A 372 -8.68 3.19 22.79
CA GLY A 372 -8.49 3.10 21.34
C GLY A 372 -7.16 2.48 20.93
N GLU A 373 -6.09 2.66 21.71
CA GLU A 373 -4.77 2.08 21.40
C GLU A 373 -4.79 0.56 21.68
N LYS A 374 -4.80 -0.21 20.59
CA LYS A 374 -4.96 -1.67 20.59
C LYS A 374 -3.99 -2.28 19.60
N THR A 375 -2.93 -2.89 20.10
CA THR A 375 -1.86 -3.45 19.27
C THR A 375 -1.49 -4.87 19.67
N GLU A 376 -1.26 -5.74 18.70
CA GLU A 376 -0.77 -7.09 18.94
C GLU A 376 0.53 -7.39 18.18
N LEU A 377 1.41 -8.12 18.86
CA LEU A 377 2.67 -8.63 18.34
C LEU A 377 2.59 -10.15 18.41
N VAL A 378 2.46 -10.80 17.27
CA VAL A 378 2.17 -12.23 17.19
C VAL A 378 3.23 -12.93 16.33
N ASN A 379 3.88 -13.97 16.86
CA ASN A 379 4.79 -14.81 16.07
C ASN A 379 5.98 -14.08 15.40
N ASN A 380 6.43 -12.94 15.95
CA ASN A 380 7.64 -12.26 15.47
C ASN A 380 8.92 -12.93 16.01
N VAL A 381 10.02 -12.77 15.28
CA VAL A 381 11.37 -13.18 15.68
C VAL A 381 12.20 -11.95 16.07
N PHE A 382 12.53 -11.85 17.35
CA PHE A 382 13.39 -10.80 17.90
C PHE A 382 14.81 -11.31 18.05
N TYR A 383 15.78 -10.61 17.46
CA TYR A 383 17.18 -11.03 17.49
C TYR A 383 18.14 -9.90 17.88
N ASN A 384 19.12 -10.24 18.74
CA ASN A 384 20.31 -9.41 18.97
C ASN A 384 20.05 -7.93 19.33
N TRP A 385 18.97 -7.62 20.05
CA TRP A 385 18.66 -6.25 20.49
C TRP A 385 19.63 -5.76 21.57
N GLY A 386 19.81 -4.45 21.67
CA GLY A 386 20.68 -3.79 22.64
C GLY A 386 22.00 -3.27 22.03
N PRO A 387 22.89 -2.65 22.83
CA PRO A 387 22.92 -2.70 24.29
C PRO A 387 22.21 -1.52 24.97
N THR A 388 21.71 -0.55 24.22
CA THR A 388 21.08 0.64 24.80
C THR A 388 19.78 0.26 25.51
N ASN A 389 18.83 -0.36 24.79
CA ASN A 389 17.56 -0.85 25.32
C ASN A 389 17.01 -2.02 24.48
N GLY A 390 15.83 -2.54 24.85
CA GLY A 390 15.04 -3.48 24.04
C GLY A 390 13.67 -2.89 23.70
N GLY A 391 12.61 -3.69 23.82
CA GLY A 391 11.24 -3.21 23.75
C GLY A 391 10.81 -2.43 25.00
N TYR A 392 10.18 -1.26 24.82
CA TYR A 392 9.74 -0.40 25.94
C TYR A 392 8.61 0.56 25.57
N ALA A 393 8.13 1.33 26.56
CA ALA A 393 7.06 2.34 26.48
C ALA A 393 5.64 1.74 26.52
N GLY A 394 4.76 2.05 25.57
CA GLY A 394 3.35 1.62 25.60
C GLY A 394 2.52 2.40 26.62
N GLU A 395 2.69 3.73 26.65
CA GLU A 395 2.00 4.62 27.58
C GLU A 395 0.49 4.70 27.24
N GLY A 396 -0.33 3.96 27.97
CA GLY A 396 -1.76 3.80 27.66
C GLY A 396 -1.98 2.88 26.45
N GLY A 397 -3.07 2.11 26.46
CA GLY A 397 -3.33 1.10 25.45
C GLY A 397 -3.39 -0.32 25.99
N SER A 398 -3.77 -1.23 25.10
CA SER A 398 -3.89 -2.67 25.34
C SER A 398 -3.02 -3.43 24.35
N PHE A 399 -2.09 -4.24 24.88
CA PHE A 399 -1.03 -4.86 24.11
C PHE A 399 -0.98 -6.37 24.30
N ASN A 400 -1.03 -7.13 23.20
CA ASN A 400 -0.82 -8.58 23.19
C ASN A 400 0.58 -8.90 22.68
N PHE A 401 1.33 -9.75 23.39
CA PHE A 401 2.56 -10.39 22.89
C PHE A 401 2.33 -11.91 22.92
N ILE A 402 2.11 -12.50 21.76
CA ILE A 402 1.66 -13.89 21.64
C ILE A 402 2.65 -14.66 20.78
N ASN A 403 3.20 -15.74 21.32
CA ASN A 403 4.02 -16.71 20.60
C ASN A 403 5.21 -16.10 19.83
N ASN A 404 5.80 -15.01 20.32
CA ASN A 404 7.00 -14.44 19.72
C ASN A 404 8.24 -15.24 20.12
N TYR A 405 9.21 -15.33 19.21
CA TYR A 405 10.49 -15.99 19.43
C TYR A 405 11.58 -14.95 19.70
N TYR A 406 12.17 -15.00 20.89
CA TYR A 406 13.23 -14.12 21.33
C TYR A 406 14.56 -14.88 21.33
N LYS A 407 15.52 -14.42 20.53
CA LYS A 407 16.87 -14.98 20.51
C LYS A 407 17.89 -13.89 20.88
N PRO A 408 18.31 -13.81 22.14
CA PRO A 408 19.41 -12.94 22.55
C PRO A 408 20.65 -13.22 21.70
N GLY A 409 21.24 -12.18 21.13
CA GLY A 409 22.47 -12.29 20.34
C GLY A 409 23.71 -11.75 21.09
N PRO A 410 24.86 -11.67 20.41
CA PRO A 410 26.09 -11.15 21.00
C PRO A 410 25.98 -9.75 21.61
N SER A 411 25.19 -8.85 21.02
CA SER A 411 24.92 -7.51 21.58
C SER A 411 24.04 -7.60 22.83
N THR A 412 22.96 -8.38 22.78
CA THR A 412 22.05 -8.58 23.92
C THR A 412 22.77 -9.15 25.13
N ALA A 413 23.67 -10.12 24.91
CA ALA A 413 24.46 -10.78 25.95
C ALA A 413 25.39 -9.82 26.73
N THR A 414 25.59 -8.58 26.26
CA THR A 414 26.39 -7.59 26.99
C THR A 414 25.66 -6.95 28.17
N LYS A 415 24.34 -7.11 28.28
CA LYS A 415 23.54 -6.42 29.29
C LYS A 415 22.48 -7.34 29.91
N ASN A 416 22.77 -7.82 31.11
CA ASN A 416 21.88 -8.73 31.86
C ASN A 416 20.45 -8.19 32.03
N SER A 417 20.27 -6.87 32.17
CA SER A 417 18.93 -6.27 32.33
C SER A 417 18.07 -6.28 31.07
N LEU A 418 18.62 -6.70 29.92
CA LEU A 418 17.88 -6.83 28.66
C LEU A 418 17.69 -8.28 28.20
N VAL A 419 18.53 -9.21 28.67
CA VAL A 419 18.68 -10.54 28.07
C VAL A 419 17.39 -11.37 28.09
N ASN A 420 16.58 -11.20 29.12
CA ASN A 420 15.33 -11.92 29.34
C ASN A 420 14.12 -10.99 29.29
N ARG A 421 14.24 -9.81 28.67
CA ARG A 421 13.13 -8.85 28.62
C ARG A 421 12.27 -9.10 27.39
N ILE A 422 10.99 -9.39 27.61
CA ILE A 422 9.95 -9.30 26.57
C ILE A 422 9.64 -7.82 26.33
N PHE A 423 9.34 -7.08 27.41
CA PHE A 423 8.99 -5.66 27.28
C PHE A 423 9.18 -4.88 28.59
N SER A 424 9.47 -3.58 28.49
CA SER A 424 9.60 -2.64 29.61
C SER A 424 8.55 -1.52 29.54
N PRO A 425 7.36 -1.69 30.15
CA PRO A 425 6.34 -0.65 30.20
C PRO A 425 6.79 0.62 30.92
N ASN A 426 6.32 1.78 30.46
CA ASN A 426 6.51 3.07 31.13
C ASN A 426 5.15 3.71 31.46
N ALA A 427 5.13 4.55 32.49
CA ALA A 427 4.05 5.51 32.68
C ALA A 427 4.22 6.69 31.72
N ASP A 428 3.11 7.27 31.27
CA ASP A 428 3.10 8.55 30.58
C ASP A 428 3.66 9.66 31.47
N ASP A 429 4.47 10.55 30.89
CA ASP A 429 5.08 11.67 31.62
C ASP A 429 4.17 12.91 31.68
N GLY A 430 3.05 12.90 30.94
CA GLY A 430 2.10 14.00 30.83
C GLY A 430 2.55 15.13 29.91
N SER A 431 3.56 14.91 29.07
CA SER A 431 4.06 15.92 28.12
C SER A 431 3.19 16.07 26.87
N ASN A 432 2.37 15.06 26.54
CA ASN A 432 1.47 15.05 25.39
C ASN A 432 -0.01 15.09 25.83
N LYS A 433 -0.89 14.24 25.27
CA LYS A 433 -2.34 14.27 25.54
C LYS A 433 -2.77 13.44 26.74
N ASN A 434 -2.05 12.35 27.02
CA ASN A 434 -2.32 11.53 28.19
C ASN A 434 -2.00 12.30 29.48
N SER A 435 -2.70 11.95 30.56
CA SER A 435 -2.33 12.41 31.90
C SER A 435 -1.07 11.71 32.38
N LYS A 436 -0.23 12.41 33.14
CA LYS A 436 0.94 11.80 33.80
C LYS A 436 0.52 10.60 34.64
N GLY A 437 1.24 9.50 34.52
CA GLY A 437 0.98 8.28 35.28
C GLY A 437 0.01 7.30 34.62
N VAL A 438 -0.41 7.54 33.36
CA VAL A 438 -1.17 6.57 32.57
C VAL A 438 -0.25 5.43 32.13
N TRP A 439 -0.66 4.18 32.37
CA TRP A 439 0.07 2.98 31.99
C TRP A 439 -0.70 2.19 30.93
N GLY A 440 0.02 1.49 30.05
CA GLY A 440 -0.57 0.46 29.20
C GLY A 440 -0.89 -0.82 29.97
N LYS A 441 -1.70 -1.68 29.36
CA LYS A 441 -2.02 -3.03 29.85
C LYS A 441 -1.50 -4.08 28.88
N PHE A 442 -1.02 -5.19 29.42
CA PHE A 442 -0.24 -6.17 28.67
C PHE A 442 -0.76 -7.58 28.92
N HIS A 443 -0.88 -8.35 27.84
CA HIS A 443 -1.07 -9.79 27.86
C HIS A 443 0.14 -10.44 27.20
N LEU A 444 0.81 -11.36 27.92
CA LEU A 444 1.95 -12.12 27.41
C LEU A 444 1.63 -13.61 27.48
N SER A 445 1.73 -14.32 26.36
CA SER A 445 1.50 -15.77 26.32
C SER A 445 2.33 -16.47 25.25
N GLY A 446 2.85 -17.64 25.58
CA GLY A 446 3.55 -18.54 24.65
C GLY A 446 4.83 -17.99 24.01
N ASN A 447 5.35 -16.84 24.45
CA ASN A 447 6.63 -16.32 24.00
C ASN A 447 7.77 -17.20 24.49
N TYR A 448 8.78 -17.37 23.66
CA TYR A 448 9.88 -18.30 23.91
C TYR A 448 11.24 -17.61 23.75
N PHE A 449 12.15 -17.85 24.68
CA PHE A 449 13.55 -17.43 24.64
C PHE A 449 14.47 -18.59 24.29
N ASP A 450 15.23 -18.40 23.21
CA ASP A 450 16.31 -19.27 22.75
C ASP A 450 17.60 -19.02 23.54
N SER A 451 18.27 -20.08 23.96
CA SER A 451 19.48 -20.02 24.79
C SER A 451 20.78 -20.45 24.08
N ASP A 452 20.71 -20.63 22.76
CA ASP A 452 21.75 -21.28 21.96
C ASP A 452 22.85 -20.30 21.51
N CYS A 453 22.63 -18.99 21.66
CA CYS A 453 23.67 -18.01 21.39
C CYS A 453 24.94 -18.30 22.22
N PRO A 454 26.11 -18.51 21.57
CA PRO A 454 27.35 -18.84 22.27
C PRO A 454 27.87 -17.74 23.22
N ALA A 455 27.43 -16.49 23.03
CA ALA A 455 27.83 -15.37 23.87
C ALA A 455 27.14 -15.36 25.26
N LEU A 456 26.11 -16.19 25.45
CA LEU A 456 25.36 -16.26 26.70
C LEU A 456 26.09 -17.07 27.77
N ASN A 457 26.21 -16.49 28.97
CA ASN A 457 26.73 -17.20 30.14
C ASN A 457 25.63 -17.98 30.87
N ALA A 458 26.01 -18.86 31.81
CA ALA A 458 25.09 -19.72 32.54
C ALA A 458 24.00 -18.94 33.31
N SER A 459 24.34 -17.81 33.92
CA SER A 459 23.39 -16.97 34.66
C SER A 459 22.32 -16.39 33.73
N GLN A 460 22.74 -15.92 32.55
CA GLN A 460 21.82 -15.42 31.54
C GLN A 460 20.89 -16.52 31.03
N LYS A 461 21.40 -17.73 30.77
CA LYS A 461 20.56 -18.87 30.36
C LYS A 461 19.50 -19.22 31.42
N SER A 462 19.83 -19.12 32.71
CA SER A 462 18.85 -19.28 33.79
C SER A 462 17.77 -18.20 33.77
N LEU A 463 18.11 -16.95 33.44
CA LEU A 463 17.12 -15.89 33.27
C LEU A 463 16.17 -16.17 32.11
N LEU A 464 16.67 -16.72 31.01
CA LEU A 464 15.84 -17.12 29.87
C LEU A 464 14.86 -18.25 30.24
N ALA A 465 15.37 -19.28 30.91
CA ALA A 465 14.54 -20.38 31.39
C ALA A 465 13.41 -19.91 32.33
N SER A 466 13.68 -18.91 33.18
CA SER A 466 12.67 -18.29 34.05
C SER A 466 11.53 -17.66 33.25
N VAL A 467 11.82 -16.97 32.14
CA VAL A 467 10.80 -16.36 31.28
C VAL A 467 10.06 -17.39 30.46
N ASN A 468 10.72 -18.46 30.03
CA ASN A 468 10.07 -19.60 29.36
C ASN A 468 9.09 -20.32 30.29
N SER A 469 9.38 -20.38 31.59
CA SER A 469 8.45 -20.96 32.57
C SER A 469 7.27 -20.04 32.91
N ASP A 470 7.51 -18.73 32.91
CA ASP A 470 6.50 -17.71 33.16
C ASP A 470 6.89 -16.42 32.42
N ASN A 471 6.16 -16.12 31.34
CA ASN A 471 6.39 -14.94 30.52
C ASN A 471 6.28 -13.63 31.31
N TRP A 472 5.58 -13.59 32.46
CA TRP A 472 5.52 -12.40 33.30
C TRP A 472 6.87 -11.99 33.88
N ASN A 473 7.85 -12.90 33.96
CA ASN A 473 9.24 -12.57 34.33
C ASN A 473 9.95 -11.72 33.27
N GLY A 474 9.43 -11.74 32.03
CA GLY A 474 9.92 -10.91 30.92
C GLY A 474 9.27 -9.52 30.85
N LEU A 475 8.20 -9.27 31.61
CA LEU A 475 7.60 -7.94 31.75
C LEU A 475 8.32 -7.18 32.85
N GLN A 476 9.08 -6.14 32.48
CA GLN A 476 9.97 -5.42 33.39
C GLN A 476 9.65 -3.92 33.41
N PRO A 477 8.60 -3.48 34.13
CA PRO A 477 8.19 -2.07 34.18
C PRO A 477 9.32 -1.14 34.63
N ASN A 478 9.47 -0.02 33.93
CA ASN A 478 10.37 1.05 34.33
C ASN A 478 9.63 2.01 35.26
N GLY A 479 9.66 1.69 36.55
CA GLY A 479 8.92 2.41 37.59
C GLY A 479 7.83 1.54 38.23
N THR A 480 7.03 2.15 39.10
CA THR A 480 5.95 1.45 39.82
C THR A 480 4.61 1.74 39.16
N PRO A 481 3.92 0.73 38.59
CA PRO A 481 2.58 0.90 38.07
C PRO A 481 1.59 1.43 39.12
N SER A 482 0.76 2.39 38.72
CA SER A 482 -0.30 2.96 39.58
C SER A 482 -1.52 2.04 39.70
N GLY A 483 -1.58 0.97 38.89
CA GLY A 483 -2.65 -0.02 38.87
C GLY A 483 -2.21 -1.32 38.21
N GLU A 484 -3.17 -2.22 37.96
CA GLU A 484 -2.91 -3.50 37.31
C GLU A 484 -2.62 -3.30 35.81
N ILE A 485 -1.41 -3.71 35.39
CA ILE A 485 -0.95 -3.64 33.99
C ILE A 485 -0.87 -5.03 33.33
N LYS A 486 -1.18 -6.10 34.06
CA LYS A 486 -1.14 -7.48 33.57
C LYS A 486 -2.56 -7.96 33.31
N SER A 487 -2.79 -8.58 32.15
CA SER A 487 -4.05 -9.24 31.83
C SER A 487 -3.82 -10.72 31.55
N GLN A 488 -4.58 -11.58 32.23
CA GLN A 488 -4.55 -13.02 31.98
C GLN A 488 -5.26 -13.40 30.67
N GLN A 489 -6.17 -12.55 30.19
CA GLN A 489 -6.87 -12.72 28.92
C GLN A 489 -6.25 -11.82 27.87
N ALA A 490 -6.13 -12.35 26.65
CA ALA A 490 -5.77 -11.55 25.49
C ALA A 490 -6.82 -10.46 25.28
N PHE A 491 -6.38 -9.27 24.88
CA PHE A 491 -7.28 -8.21 24.48
C PHE A 491 -7.86 -8.50 23.10
N ASP A 492 -9.12 -8.12 22.88
CA ASP A 492 -9.70 -8.12 21.55
C ASP A 492 -9.18 -6.91 20.76
N ILE A 493 -8.18 -7.19 19.91
CA ILE A 493 -7.54 -6.25 18.98
C ILE A 493 -8.20 -6.32 17.60
N SER A 494 -8.97 -7.39 17.32
CA SER A 494 -9.49 -7.67 15.99
C SER A 494 -10.39 -6.56 15.47
N VAL A 495 -10.33 -6.31 14.17
CA VAL A 495 -11.22 -5.39 13.46
C VAL A 495 -12.02 -6.19 12.44
N ASN A 496 -13.35 -6.08 12.49
CA ASN A 496 -14.27 -6.82 11.60
C ASN A 496 -14.01 -8.34 11.58
N GLY A 497 -13.62 -8.92 12.73
CA GLY A 497 -13.32 -10.34 12.84
C GLY A 497 -11.97 -10.75 12.24
N SER A 498 -11.05 -9.80 12.01
CA SER A 498 -9.70 -10.07 11.55
C SER A 498 -8.96 -11.07 12.44
N LYS A 499 -8.07 -11.87 11.85
CA LYS A 499 -7.32 -12.91 12.55
C LYS A 499 -5.87 -12.96 12.12
N VAL A 500 -5.03 -13.45 13.03
CA VAL A 500 -3.67 -13.90 12.74
C VAL A 500 -3.65 -15.41 12.84
N ASN A 501 -3.04 -16.09 11.87
CA ASN A 501 -2.86 -17.54 11.93
C ASN A 501 -1.71 -17.87 12.88
N SER A 502 -2.01 -17.86 14.18
CA SER A 502 -0.95 -18.01 15.17
C SER A 502 -0.39 -19.43 15.23
N GLN A 503 0.93 -19.51 15.28
CA GLN A 503 1.70 -20.74 15.44
C GLN A 503 2.35 -20.78 16.83
N SER A 504 2.93 -21.92 17.24
CA SER A 504 3.85 -21.91 18.38
C SER A 504 5.06 -21.00 18.08
N ALA A 505 5.72 -20.44 19.10
CA ALA A 505 6.89 -19.59 18.87
C ALA A 505 8.00 -20.30 18.07
N SER A 506 8.19 -21.61 18.29
CA SER A 506 9.19 -22.42 17.59
C SER A 506 8.82 -22.70 16.13
N ASP A 507 7.54 -22.95 15.84
CA ASP A 507 7.07 -23.13 14.46
C ASP A 507 7.15 -21.81 13.71
N ALA A 508 6.73 -20.71 14.35
CA ALA A 508 6.87 -19.37 13.82
C ALA A 508 8.32 -19.02 13.50
N TYR A 509 9.28 -19.37 14.37
CA TYR A 509 10.69 -19.18 14.07
C TYR A 509 11.10 -19.84 12.74
N THR A 510 10.64 -21.06 12.49
CA THR A 510 10.93 -21.79 11.25
C THR A 510 10.29 -21.11 10.05
N THR A 511 9.00 -20.80 10.13
CA THR A 511 8.24 -20.17 9.05
C THR A 511 8.75 -18.77 8.73
N VAL A 512 8.97 -17.94 9.75
CA VAL A 512 9.45 -16.55 9.60
C VAL A 512 10.85 -16.51 8.99
N LEU A 513 11.79 -17.35 9.43
CA LEU A 513 13.12 -17.39 8.83
C LEU A 513 13.13 -17.86 7.37
N ALA A 514 12.14 -18.66 6.97
CA ALA A 514 11.99 -19.08 5.58
C ALA A 514 11.37 -17.97 4.71
N GLN A 515 10.33 -17.30 5.22
CA GLN A 515 9.42 -16.49 4.40
C GLN A 515 9.59 -14.98 4.57
N ALA A 516 10.09 -14.48 5.70
CA ALA A 516 10.11 -13.04 5.93
C ALA A 516 11.10 -12.29 5.01
N GLY A 517 10.74 -11.03 4.72
CA GLY A 517 11.44 -10.10 3.84
C GLY A 517 10.93 -10.21 2.40
N ALA A 518 11.61 -9.51 1.48
CA ALA A 518 11.44 -9.68 0.04
C ALA A 518 12.02 -11.04 -0.39
N SER A 519 11.33 -12.10 0.05
CA SER A 519 11.80 -13.48 0.07
C SER A 519 11.55 -14.26 -1.21
N LEU A 520 10.74 -13.70 -2.12
CA LEU A 520 10.59 -14.23 -3.48
C LEU A 520 11.96 -14.40 -4.15
N GLU A 521 12.85 -13.43 -3.95
CA GLU A 521 14.24 -13.45 -4.40
C GLU A 521 15.15 -12.88 -3.32
N ARG A 522 15.43 -13.65 -2.27
CA ARG A 522 16.17 -13.17 -1.09
C ARG A 522 17.58 -12.69 -1.47
N ASP A 523 17.91 -11.44 -1.13
CA ASP A 523 19.24 -10.89 -1.42
C ASP A 523 20.32 -11.37 -0.42
N ALA A 524 21.57 -10.99 -0.69
CA ALA A 524 22.72 -11.36 0.15
C ALA A 524 22.65 -10.82 1.58
N VAL A 525 21.96 -9.70 1.81
CA VAL A 525 21.85 -9.06 3.12
C VAL A 525 20.85 -9.82 3.98
N ASP A 526 19.65 -10.07 3.47
CA ASP A 526 18.61 -10.84 4.18
C ASP A 526 19.08 -12.27 4.41
N THR A 527 19.77 -12.87 3.44
CA THR A 527 20.37 -14.21 3.58
C THR A 527 21.39 -14.23 4.72
N ARG A 528 22.26 -13.22 4.81
CA ARG A 528 23.22 -13.11 5.92
C ARG A 528 22.50 -12.95 7.26
N ILE A 529 21.51 -12.07 7.35
CA ILE A 529 20.75 -11.83 8.59
C ILE A 529 20.08 -13.13 9.07
N VAL A 530 19.38 -13.84 8.19
CA VAL A 530 18.73 -15.13 8.54
C VAL A 530 19.76 -16.16 9.01
N ASN A 531 20.91 -16.26 8.33
CA ASN A 531 21.97 -17.20 8.72
C ASN A 531 22.61 -16.84 10.08
N GLU A 532 22.80 -15.55 10.35
CA GLU A 532 23.27 -15.04 11.64
C GLU A 532 22.27 -15.36 12.77
N ILE A 533 20.96 -15.20 12.53
CA ILE A 533 19.92 -15.57 13.48
C ILE A 533 19.95 -17.08 13.77
N LYS A 534 20.06 -17.92 12.74
CA LYS A 534 20.18 -19.39 12.90
C LYS A 534 21.40 -19.75 13.75
N ALA A 535 22.54 -19.14 13.45
CA ALA A 535 23.80 -19.39 14.16
C ALA A 535 23.86 -18.76 15.57
N GLY A 536 22.98 -17.81 15.90
CA GLY A 536 23.10 -17.00 17.12
C GLY A 536 24.39 -16.17 17.14
N SER A 537 24.87 -15.74 15.97
CA SER A 537 26.10 -14.98 15.78
C SER A 537 25.82 -13.60 15.18
N ALA A 538 26.76 -12.67 15.34
CA ALA A 538 26.66 -11.34 14.76
C ALA A 538 28.08 -10.80 14.56
N ALA A 539 28.65 -11.04 13.38
CA ALA A 539 30.07 -10.87 13.13
C ALA A 539 30.46 -9.45 12.72
N ALA A 540 29.54 -8.72 12.07
CA ALA A 540 29.79 -7.38 11.58
C ALA A 540 29.60 -6.30 12.64
N GLY A 541 30.22 -5.14 12.42
CA GLY A 541 30.14 -3.99 13.33
C GLY A 541 30.54 -4.32 14.77
N ASN A 542 29.91 -3.64 15.73
CA ASN A 542 30.05 -3.97 17.14
C ASN A 542 28.97 -4.98 17.53
N LYS A 543 29.24 -6.28 17.29
CA LYS A 543 28.34 -7.39 17.66
C LYS A 543 26.99 -7.35 16.93
N GLY A 544 27.03 -7.05 15.63
CA GLY A 544 25.87 -6.86 14.75
C GLY A 544 25.34 -5.43 14.72
N ILE A 545 25.82 -4.54 15.59
CA ILE A 545 25.44 -3.14 15.57
C ILE A 545 26.35 -2.39 14.60
N LEU A 546 25.78 -1.96 13.47
CA LEU A 546 26.50 -1.26 12.41
C LEU A 546 26.49 0.25 12.63
N ASP A 547 27.50 0.94 12.12
CA ASP A 547 27.58 2.39 11.99
C ASP A 547 27.44 2.83 10.52
N SER A 548 27.69 1.91 9.57
CA SER A 548 27.51 2.10 8.13
C SER A 548 27.21 0.77 7.43
N GLN A 549 26.38 0.80 6.39
CA GLN A 549 26.12 -0.36 5.51
C GLN A 549 27.39 -0.93 4.89
N THR A 550 28.44 -0.12 4.74
CA THR A 550 29.74 -0.55 4.19
C THR A 550 30.44 -1.62 5.02
N GLN A 551 30.11 -1.74 6.32
CA GLN A 551 30.66 -2.78 7.19
C GLN A 551 30.17 -4.20 6.85
N VAL A 552 29.15 -4.30 5.99
CA VAL A 552 28.58 -5.56 5.50
C VAL A 552 28.56 -5.63 3.97
N GLY A 553 29.35 -4.79 3.30
CA GLY A 553 29.49 -4.76 1.83
C GLY A 553 28.65 -3.70 1.11
N GLY A 554 27.67 -3.10 1.77
CA GLY A 554 26.75 -2.13 1.16
C GLY A 554 25.64 -2.78 0.34
N TRP A 555 25.00 -2.01 -0.56
CA TRP A 555 23.91 -2.50 -1.39
C TRP A 555 24.38 -3.61 -2.34
N PRO A 556 23.67 -4.74 -2.39
CA PRO A 556 23.80 -5.68 -3.50
C PRO A 556 23.57 -5.02 -4.86
N GLU A 557 24.12 -5.62 -5.91
CA GLU A 557 23.68 -5.37 -7.27
C GLU A 557 22.34 -6.09 -7.48
N TYR A 558 21.37 -5.39 -8.07
CA TYR A 558 20.06 -5.95 -8.39
C TYR A 558 19.88 -5.87 -9.90
N SER A 559 19.64 -7.01 -10.54
CA SER A 559 19.62 -7.13 -11.98
C SER A 559 18.57 -8.14 -12.45
N ALA A 560 18.28 -8.11 -13.75
CA ALA A 560 17.48 -9.12 -14.41
C ALA A 560 18.18 -9.51 -15.71
N THR A 561 18.15 -10.80 -16.03
CA THR A 561 18.56 -11.29 -17.35
C THR A 561 17.55 -10.87 -18.42
N ASP A 562 17.97 -10.82 -19.68
CA ASP A 562 17.07 -10.53 -20.81
C ASP A 562 15.85 -11.46 -20.84
N ALA A 563 16.02 -12.74 -20.45
CA ALA A 563 14.92 -13.70 -20.35
C ALA A 563 13.93 -13.36 -19.23
N GLN A 564 14.42 -12.92 -18.05
CA GLN A 564 13.56 -12.48 -16.95
C GLN A 564 12.82 -11.19 -17.30
N THR A 565 13.49 -10.23 -17.94
CA THR A 565 12.88 -8.99 -18.43
C THR A 565 11.83 -9.28 -19.52
N ALA A 566 12.13 -10.19 -20.45
CA ALA A 566 11.16 -10.59 -21.47
C ALA A 566 9.95 -11.31 -20.88
N ARG A 567 10.12 -12.01 -19.75
CA ARG A 567 9.05 -12.75 -19.06
C ARG A 567 8.03 -11.85 -18.38
N VAL A 568 8.35 -10.59 -18.08
CA VAL A 568 7.40 -9.63 -17.50
C VAL A 568 6.75 -8.73 -18.56
N ARG A 569 6.93 -9.04 -19.86
CA ARG A 569 6.25 -8.33 -20.95
C ARG A 569 4.74 -8.47 -20.81
N ASP A 570 4.08 -7.33 -20.85
CA ASP A 570 2.63 -7.15 -20.84
C ASP A 570 2.29 -6.28 -22.06
N SER A 571 1.55 -6.84 -23.01
CA SER A 571 1.31 -6.23 -24.32
C SER A 571 0.20 -5.17 -24.31
N ASP A 572 -0.73 -5.20 -23.35
CA ASP A 572 -1.85 -4.25 -23.28
C ASP A 572 -1.87 -3.36 -22.02
N GLY A 573 -0.95 -3.63 -21.08
CA GLY A 573 -0.64 -2.79 -19.93
C GLY A 573 -1.64 -2.90 -18.79
N ASP A 574 -2.27 -4.06 -18.64
CA ASP A 574 -3.28 -4.35 -17.63
C ASP A 574 -2.70 -4.99 -16.35
N GLY A 575 -1.37 -5.19 -16.31
CA GLY A 575 -0.61 -5.78 -15.22
C GLY A 575 -0.40 -7.29 -15.33
N LEU A 576 -0.94 -7.95 -16.35
CA LEU A 576 -0.77 -9.37 -16.62
C LEU A 576 0.33 -9.60 -17.67
N PRO A 577 1.38 -10.38 -17.39
CA PRO A 577 2.33 -10.73 -18.42
C PRO A 577 1.70 -11.65 -19.48
N ASP A 578 2.13 -11.49 -20.73
CA ASP A 578 1.64 -12.24 -21.89
C ASP A 578 1.61 -13.77 -21.65
N TRP A 579 2.62 -14.30 -20.94
CA TRP A 579 2.70 -15.75 -20.66
C TRP A 579 1.64 -16.22 -19.67
N PHE A 580 1.27 -15.38 -18.70
CA PHE A 580 0.24 -15.72 -17.72
C PHE A 580 -1.13 -15.73 -18.41
N GLU A 581 -1.36 -14.77 -19.29
CA GLU A 581 -2.57 -14.75 -20.09
C GLU A 581 -2.68 -15.96 -21.02
N ASP A 582 -1.60 -16.31 -21.73
CA ASP A 582 -1.55 -17.53 -22.55
C ASP A 582 -1.81 -18.79 -21.71
N GLU A 583 -1.26 -18.86 -20.49
CA GLU A 583 -1.42 -19.99 -19.58
C GLU A 583 -2.87 -20.12 -19.09
N PHE A 584 -3.54 -19.02 -18.76
CA PHE A 584 -4.89 -19.03 -18.15
C PHE A 584 -6.03 -18.67 -19.12
N GLY A 585 -5.74 -18.55 -20.42
CA GLY A 585 -6.74 -18.31 -21.46
C GLY A 585 -7.31 -16.89 -21.46
N LEU A 586 -6.52 -15.91 -21.01
CA LEU A 586 -6.81 -14.48 -21.10
C LEU A 586 -6.23 -13.90 -22.41
N SER A 587 -6.43 -12.62 -22.69
CA SER A 587 -6.16 -12.01 -23.99
C SER A 587 -5.19 -10.84 -23.90
N LYS A 588 -3.96 -11.07 -24.41
CA LYS A 588 -2.82 -10.13 -24.51
C LYS A 588 -3.02 -8.81 -25.27
N GLY A 589 -4.24 -8.51 -25.66
CA GLY A 589 -4.65 -7.30 -26.38
C GLY A 589 -5.97 -6.75 -25.88
N ASN A 590 -6.44 -7.21 -24.73
CA ASN A 590 -7.68 -6.82 -24.09
C ASN A 590 -7.40 -6.32 -22.66
N PRO A 591 -7.13 -5.02 -22.45
CA PRO A 591 -6.74 -4.51 -21.14
C PRO A 591 -7.87 -4.49 -20.08
N SER A 592 -9.02 -5.10 -20.40
CA SER A 592 -10.17 -5.22 -19.50
C SER A 592 -10.20 -6.54 -18.74
N ASP A 593 -9.38 -7.53 -19.09
CA ASP A 593 -9.33 -8.79 -18.34
C ASP A 593 -8.48 -8.72 -17.07
N GLY A 594 -7.41 -7.92 -17.01
CA GLY A 594 -6.67 -7.61 -15.78
C GLY A 594 -7.56 -7.20 -14.59
N PRO A 595 -8.47 -6.21 -14.74
CA PRO A 595 -9.44 -5.85 -13.71
C PRO A 595 -10.66 -6.78 -13.63
N ALA A 596 -10.90 -7.66 -14.61
CA ALA A 596 -11.96 -8.66 -14.51
C ALA A 596 -11.67 -9.69 -13.41
N LYS A 597 -12.68 -10.46 -13.00
CA LYS A 597 -12.59 -11.42 -11.88
C LYS A 597 -12.87 -12.84 -12.32
N THR A 598 -12.44 -13.19 -13.53
CA THR A 598 -12.81 -14.46 -14.17
C THR A 598 -12.01 -15.64 -13.62
N LEU A 599 -10.86 -15.42 -12.99
CA LEU A 599 -10.01 -16.46 -12.41
C LEU A 599 -10.39 -16.82 -10.96
N ASP A 600 -10.96 -15.90 -10.19
CA ASP A 600 -11.45 -16.20 -8.84
C ASP A 600 -12.88 -16.74 -8.90
N LYS A 601 -13.07 -18.00 -8.52
CA LYS A 601 -14.40 -18.66 -8.52
C LYS A 601 -15.46 -17.93 -7.70
N HIS A 602 -15.03 -17.12 -6.72
CA HIS A 602 -15.91 -16.34 -5.85
C HIS A 602 -16.08 -14.88 -6.30
N GLY A 603 -15.41 -14.44 -7.38
CA GLY A 603 -15.49 -13.09 -7.89
C GLY A 603 -15.00 -12.00 -6.91
N ARG A 604 -14.04 -12.33 -6.04
CA ARG A 604 -13.52 -11.40 -5.01
C ARG A 604 -12.32 -10.62 -5.54
N TYR A 605 -11.37 -11.33 -6.12
CA TYR A 605 -10.10 -10.80 -6.62
C TYR A 605 -10.14 -10.56 -8.13
N THR A 606 -9.44 -9.53 -8.60
CA THR A 606 -9.20 -9.35 -10.04
C THR A 606 -8.20 -10.38 -10.56
N ASN A 607 -8.16 -10.58 -11.88
CA ASN A 607 -7.19 -11.47 -12.52
C ASN A 607 -5.76 -11.01 -12.23
N LEU A 608 -5.52 -9.69 -12.19
CA LEU A 608 -4.26 -9.13 -11.72
C LEU A 608 -3.94 -9.56 -10.28
N GLU A 609 -4.88 -9.48 -9.34
CA GLU A 609 -4.63 -9.93 -7.96
C GLU A 609 -4.39 -11.44 -7.87
N MET A 610 -5.05 -12.22 -8.72
CA MET A 610 -4.82 -13.67 -8.84
C MET A 610 -3.40 -13.96 -9.38
N TYR A 611 -2.94 -13.21 -10.38
CA TYR A 611 -1.55 -13.26 -10.86
C TYR A 611 -0.55 -12.91 -9.76
N LEU A 612 -0.79 -11.81 -9.03
CA LEU A 612 0.08 -11.35 -7.94
C LEU A 612 0.22 -12.41 -6.83
N HIS A 613 -0.84 -13.20 -6.57
CA HIS A 613 -0.80 -14.33 -5.64
C HIS A 613 -0.10 -15.55 -6.24
N TYR A 614 -0.42 -15.89 -7.48
CA TYR A 614 0.11 -17.07 -8.18
C TYR A 614 1.64 -17.12 -8.19
N ILE A 615 2.29 -16.01 -8.55
CA ILE A 615 3.76 -15.95 -8.67
C ILE A 615 4.49 -16.16 -7.35
N ILE A 616 3.82 -15.90 -6.22
CA ILE A 616 4.37 -16.16 -4.88
C ILE A 616 4.23 -17.64 -4.56
N HIS A 617 3.03 -18.20 -4.77
CA HIS A 617 2.71 -19.60 -4.44
C HIS A 617 3.53 -20.61 -5.23
N THR A 618 3.71 -20.42 -6.54
CA THR A 618 4.45 -21.37 -7.38
C THR A 618 5.94 -21.42 -7.03
N ASN A 619 6.52 -20.29 -6.65
CA ASN A 619 7.94 -20.22 -6.27
C ASN A 619 8.18 -20.85 -4.88
N GLN A 620 7.19 -20.78 -3.98
CA GLN A 620 7.23 -21.51 -2.71
C GLN A 620 7.16 -23.03 -2.90
N LYS A 621 6.43 -23.54 -3.91
CA LYS A 621 6.40 -24.98 -4.23
C LYS A 621 7.70 -25.52 -4.85
N GLN A 622 8.50 -24.67 -5.51
CA GLN A 622 9.78 -25.07 -6.11
C GLN A 622 10.95 -25.06 -5.12
N SER A 623 10.77 -24.42 -3.96
CA SER A 623 11.80 -24.26 -2.91
C SER A 623 11.61 -25.18 -1.70
N GLN A 624 10.54 -25.99 -1.69
CA GLN A 624 10.32 -27.15 -0.81
C GLN A 624 10.72 -28.44 -1.52
#